data_AF-A0A078FUF5-F1
#
_entry.id   AF-A0A078FUF5-F1
#
_cell.length_a   1.000
_cell.length_b   1.000
_cell.length_c   1.000
_cell.angle_alpha   90.00
_cell.angle_beta   90.00
_cell.angle_gamma   90.00
#
_symmetry.space_group_name_H-M   'P 1'
#
loop_
_entity.id
_entity.type
_entity.pdbx_description
1 polymer ?
#
loop_
_entity_poly.entity_id
_entity_poly.type
_entity_poly.pdbx_seq_one_letter_code
_entity_poly.pdbx_strand_id
1 'polypeptide(L)' 'MEEDGIAPNDYTYNTLIRAHLRDGGDLTKSAKLIEEMKRCGFSANASTIKIVMDMLSDGRMKKSFLDMLS' A
#
# COMPACT_ATOMS: atom_id res chain seq x y z
N MET A 1 9.57 -9.69 -1.28
CA MET A 1 10.89 -9.09 -0.95
C MET A 1 11.62 -10.12 -0.10
N GLU A 2 12.79 -10.63 -0.50
CA GLU A 2 13.67 -11.50 0.34
C GLU A 2 14.95 -11.87 -0.44
N GLU A 3 15.74 -10.88 -0.87
CA GLU A 3 17.07 -11.14 -1.47
C GLU A 3 18.22 -10.97 -0.46
N ASP A 4 18.01 -10.22 0.64
CA ASP A 4 19.05 -9.89 1.64
C ASP A 4 18.81 -10.48 3.05
N GLY A 5 17.84 -11.39 3.21
CA GLY A 5 17.59 -12.10 4.47
C GLY A 5 16.96 -11.29 5.62
N ILE A 6 16.64 -10.01 5.42
CA ILE A 6 15.86 -9.20 6.37
C ILE A 6 14.42 -9.10 5.89
N ALA A 7 13.51 -9.74 6.62
CA ALA A 7 12.08 -9.67 6.33
C ALA A 7 11.55 -8.23 6.52
N PRO A 8 10.75 -7.71 5.58
CA PRO A 8 10.13 -6.39 5.75
C PRO A 8 9.19 -6.36 6.96
N ASN A 9 9.19 -5.24 7.67
CA ASN A 9 8.21 -4.94 8.73
C ASN A 9 7.08 -4.02 8.23
N ASP A 10 6.12 -3.74 9.10
CA ASP A 10 5.00 -2.83 8.86
C ASP A 10 5.43 -1.45 8.35
N TYR A 11 6.50 -0.87 8.92
CA TYR A 11 7.05 0.41 8.48
C TYR A 11 7.59 0.37 7.06
N THR A 12 8.28 -0.73 6.71
CA THR A 12 8.87 -0.93 5.38
C THR A 12 7.76 -1.05 4.33
N TYR A 13 6.75 -1.88 4.58
CA TYR A 13 5.59 -2.01 3.69
C TYR A 13 4.88 -0.67 3.49
N ASN A 14 4.51 0.02 4.58
CA ASN A 14 3.84 1.30 4.49
C ASN A 14 4.66 2.33 3.70
N THR A 15 5.99 2.32 3.82
CA THR A 15 6.85 3.24 3.07
C THR A 15 6.84 2.96 1.58
N LEU A 16 6.97 1.70 1.18
CA LEU A 16 6.96 1.31 -0.23
C LEU A 16 5.58 1.48 -0.88
N ILE A 17 4.52 1.12 -0.17
CA ILE A 17 3.13 1.34 -0.62
C ILE A 17 2.91 2.82 -0.93
N ARG A 18 3.24 3.71 0.03
CA ARG A 18 3.10 5.17 -0.18
C ARG A 18 3.95 5.69 -1.32
N ALA A 19 5.14 5.14 -1.56
CA ALA A 19 5.97 5.52 -2.70
C ALA A 19 5.28 5.18 -4.04
N HIS A 20 4.60 4.04 -4.11
CA HIS A 20 3.86 3.61 -5.31
C HIS A 20 2.48 4.25 -5.46
N LEU A 21 1.90 4.84 -4.41
CA LEU A 21 0.65 5.59 -4.47
C LEU A 21 0.81 7.04 -4.99
N ARG A 22 2.05 7.55 -5.12
CA ARG A 22 2.30 8.91 -5.63
C ARG A 22 1.85 9.07 -7.09
N ASP A 23 1.72 10.32 -7.52
CA ASP A 23 1.40 10.69 -8.90
C ASP A 23 2.37 10.03 -9.89
N GLY A 24 1.80 9.35 -10.90
CA GLY A 24 2.58 8.56 -11.86
C GLY A 24 3.16 7.25 -11.31
N GLY A 25 2.79 6.86 -10.08
CA GLY A 25 3.20 5.63 -9.45
C GLY A 25 2.48 4.38 -9.98
N ASP A 26 2.95 3.22 -9.51
CA ASP A 26 2.44 1.91 -9.93
C ASP A 26 1.44 1.37 -8.89
N LEU A 27 0.15 1.60 -9.15
CA LEU A 27 -0.94 1.11 -8.30
C LEU A 27 -1.00 -0.41 -8.22
N THR A 28 -0.59 -1.13 -9.28
CA THR A 28 -0.53 -2.59 -9.27
C THR A 28 0.54 -3.09 -8.32
N LYS A 29 1.71 -2.42 -8.28
CA LYS A 29 2.76 -2.75 -7.31
C LYS A 29 2.37 -2.38 -5.89
N SER A 30 1.69 -1.25 -5.69
CA SER A 30 1.10 -0.89 -4.39
C SER A 30 0.12 -1.98 -3.91
N ALA A 31 -0.78 -2.45 -4.77
CA ALA A 31 -1.74 -3.50 -4.47
C ALA A 31 -1.05 -4.82 -4.05
N LYS A 32 -0.01 -5.24 -4.77
CA LYS A 32 0.77 -6.44 -4.42
C LYS A 32 1.46 -6.31 -3.05
N LEU A 33 2.04 -5.15 -2.76
CA LEU A 33 2.67 -4.88 -1.46
C LEU A 33 1.65 -4.89 -0.31
N ILE A 34 0.43 -4.40 -0.54
CA ILE A 34 -0.66 -4.47 0.45
C ILE A 34 -1.04 -5.95 0.72
N GLU A 35 -1.14 -6.77 -0.32
CA GLU A 35 -1.43 -8.20 -0.16
C GLU A 35 -0.31 -8.94 0.60
N GLU A 36 0.95 -8.68 0.25
CA GLU A 36 2.12 -9.25 0.94
C GLU A 36 2.15 -8.82 2.42
N MET A 37 1.91 -7.54 2.69
CA MET A 37 1.80 -6.97 4.03
C MET A 37 0.75 -7.70 4.88
N LYS A 38 -0.44 -7.96 4.32
CA LYS A 38 -1.51 -8.71 4.99
C LYS A 38 -1.12 -10.16 5.25
N ARG A 39 -0.46 -10.83 4.31
CA ARG A 39 0.04 -12.20 4.48
C ARG A 39 1.10 -12.29 5.59
N CYS A 40 1.84 -11.21 5.82
CA CYS A 40 2.78 -11.09 6.94
C CYS A 40 2.11 -10.69 8.28
N GLY A 41 0.79 -10.50 8.32
CA GLY A 41 0.06 -10.11 9.54
C GLY A 41 0.17 -8.63 9.89
N PHE A 42 0.60 -7.78 8.94
CA PHE A 42 0.69 -6.33 9.13
C PHE A 42 -0.50 -5.62 8.48
N SER A 43 -0.74 -4.37 8.87
CA SER A 43 -1.85 -3.54 8.36
C SER A 43 -1.39 -2.17 7.91
N ALA A 44 -2.02 -1.65 6.86
CA ALA A 44 -1.76 -0.30 6.38
C ALA A 44 -2.04 0.72 7.49
N ASN A 45 -1.13 1.68 7.67
CA ASN A 45 -1.27 2.71 8.69
C ASN A 45 -2.15 3.88 8.22
N ALA A 46 -2.49 4.78 9.16
CA ALA A 46 -3.36 5.92 8.90
C ALA A 46 -2.85 6.84 7.77
N SER A 47 -1.53 6.99 7.62
CA SER A 47 -0.96 7.80 6.53
C SER A 47 -1.20 7.17 5.16
N THR A 48 -1.06 5.85 5.05
CA THR A 48 -1.35 5.10 3.83
C THR A 48 -2.84 5.18 3.48
N ILE A 49 -3.72 5.00 4.47
CA ILE A 49 -5.17 5.10 4.30
C ILE A 49 -5.55 6.51 3.84
N LYS A 50 -4.97 7.56 4.45
CA LYS A 50 -5.23 8.95 4.07
C LYS A 50 -4.95 9.20 2.58
N ILE A 51 -3.80 8.74 2.08
CA ILE A 51 -3.45 8.92 0.66
C ILE A 51 -4.47 8.23 -0.25
N VAL A 52 -4.89 7.02 0.10
CA VAL A 52 -5.93 6.31 -0.66
C VAL A 52 -7.26 7.09 -0.65
N MET A 53 -7.66 7.66 0.48
CA MET A 53 -8.87 8.49 0.58
C MET A 53 -8.76 9.79 -0.23
N ASP A 54 -7.59 10.43 -0.25
CA ASP A 54 -7.34 11.61 -1.08
C ASP A 54 -7.46 11.23 -2.57
N MET A 55 -6.85 10.13 -3.01
CA MET A 55 -6.95 9.65 -4.40
C MET A 55 -8.36 9.23 -4.81
N LEU A 56 -9.17 8.70 -3.88
CA LEU A 56 -10.58 8.39 -4.11
C LEU A 56 -11.40 9.68 -4.29
N SER A 57 -11.13 10.69 -3.46
CA SER A 57 -11.77 12.01 -3.55
C SER A 57 -11.45 12.70 -4.88
N ASP A 58 -10.21 12.55 -5.36
CA ASP A 58 -9.74 13.10 -6.64
C ASP A 58 -10.23 12.28 -7.86
N GLY A 59 -10.91 11.15 -7.66
CA GLY A 59 -11.36 10.27 -8.75
C GLY A 59 -10.24 9.48 -9.43
N ARG A 60 -9.04 9.48 -8.86
CA ARG A 60 -7.84 8.79 -9.38
C ARG A 60 -7.77 7.33 -8.96
N MET A 61 -8.60 6.92 -8.02
CA MET A 61 -8.68 5.57 -7.49
C MET A 61 -10.14 5.10 -7.43
N LYS A 62 -10.36 3.79 -7.53
CA LYS A 62 -11.68 3.18 -7.37
C LYS A 62 -11.89 2.75 -5.93
N LYS A 63 -13.13 2.85 -5.44
CA LYS A 63 -13.51 2.41 -4.09
C LYS A 63 -13.14 0.94 -3.81
N SER A 64 -13.12 0.08 -4.83
CA SER A 64 -12.67 -1.32 -4.72
C SER A 64 -11.22 -1.47 -4.24
N PHE A 65 -10.40 -0.43 -4.29
CA PHE A 65 -9.05 -0.46 -3.72
C PHE A 65 -9.07 -0.49 -2.18
N LEU A 66 -10.14 0.01 -1.54
CA LEU A 66 -10.32 -0.09 -0.08
C LEU A 66 -10.45 -1.54 0.38
N ASP A 67 -11.00 -2.42 -0.45
CA ASP A 67 -11.12 -3.84 -0.17
C ASP A 67 -9.74 -4.51 0.00
N MET A 68 -8.69 -3.90 -0.56
CA MET A 68 -7.31 -4.37 -0.37
C MET A 68 -6.75 -3.97 0.99
N LEU A 69 -7.20 -2.84 1.55
CA LEU A 69 -6.75 -2.31 2.85
C LEU A 69 -7.48 -2.92 4.05
N SER A 70 -8.61 -3.60 3.82
CA SER A 70 -9.44 -4.27 4.84
C SER A 70 -8.84 -5.60 5.25
#